data_AF-A0A452UCN4-F1
#
_entry.id   AF-A0A452UCN4-F1
#
_cell.length_a   1.000
_cell.length_b   1.000
_cell.length_c   1.000
_cell.angle_alpha   90.00
_cell.angle_beta   90.00
_cell.angle_gamma   90.00
#
_symmetry.space_group_name_H-M   'P 1'
#
loop_
_entity.id
_entity.type
_entity.pdbx_description
1 polymer ?
#
loop_
_entity_poly.entity_id
_entity_poly.type
_entity_poly.pdbx_seq_one_letter_code
_entity_poly.pdbx_strand_id
1 'polypeptide(L)'
;MTSLAQQLQRLALPQSDRSLLSRDEVASLLFDPKEAATVDRDTAFAIGRTGLEELLGIDPSFEQFEAPLFSQLAKTLERSVQTKAVNKQLDENISLFLIHLSPYFLLKPAQKCLEWLIHRFHIHLYNQDSLIACVLPYHETRIFVRVIQLLKINNPKHKWFWLSPVKQHGVPLARGTLITHCYKDLGFMDFICSLVTKSVKVFAEYPGSSAQLRVLLTFYASTIVSALVTAEDKLDNIVAKLFPYIQKGLKSSLPDYRAATYMIICQISVKVTMEDTFVNSLASQIIKTLTKIPSLIQDGLGCLIAISSLSSSALHASPSGCLHR
;
A
#
# COMPACT_ATOMS: atom_id res chain seq x y z
N MET A 1 -19.06 -21.27 -18.12
CA MET A 1 -17.66 -21.42 -18.60
C MET A 1 -17.24 -22.87 -18.42
N THR A 2 -16.59 -23.49 -19.41
CA THR A 2 -16.12 -24.89 -19.33
C THR A 2 -14.87 -25.02 -18.47
N SER A 3 -14.62 -26.21 -17.89
CA SER A 3 -13.44 -26.49 -17.06
C SER A 3 -12.12 -26.17 -17.77
N LEU A 4 -12.02 -26.49 -19.06
CA LEU A 4 -10.85 -26.20 -19.90
C LEU A 4 -10.63 -24.70 -20.10
N ALA A 5 -11.69 -23.91 -20.34
CA ALA A 5 -11.58 -22.47 -20.48
C ALA A 5 -11.04 -21.82 -19.20
N GLN A 6 -11.47 -22.32 -18.03
CA GLN A 6 -10.93 -21.86 -16.74
C GLN A 6 -9.47 -22.28 -16.54
N GLN A 7 -9.05 -23.46 -17.00
CA GLN A 7 -7.65 -23.90 -16.94
C GLN A 7 -6.75 -23.04 -17.83
N LEU A 8 -7.17 -22.77 -19.07
CA LEU A 8 -6.45 -21.89 -19.99
C LEU A 8 -6.34 -20.46 -19.45
N GLN A 9 -7.41 -19.93 -18.84
CA GLN A 9 -7.38 -18.61 -18.21
C GLN A 9 -6.40 -18.54 -17.03
N ARG A 10 -6.18 -19.64 -16.29
CA ARG A 10 -5.17 -19.68 -15.22
C ARG A 10 -3.74 -19.73 -15.73
N LEU A 11 -3.52 -20.27 -16.93
CA LEU A 11 -2.20 -20.39 -17.56
C LEU A 11 -1.87 -19.17 -18.43
N ALA A 12 -2.84 -18.29 -18.69
CA ALA A 12 -2.64 -17.09 -19.49
C ALA A 12 -1.60 -16.16 -18.82
N LEU A 13 -0.49 -15.96 -19.53
CA LEU A 13 0.54 -15.01 -19.11
C LEU A 13 0.18 -13.60 -19.60
N PRO A 14 0.62 -12.54 -18.92
CA PRO A 14 0.38 -11.17 -19.38
C PRO A 14 0.87 -10.90 -20.81
N GLN A 15 1.89 -11.63 -21.27
CA GLN A 15 2.41 -11.55 -22.64
C GLN A 15 1.43 -12.06 -23.71
N SER A 16 0.49 -12.92 -23.33
CA SER A 16 -0.56 -13.46 -24.22
C SER A 16 -1.79 -12.57 -24.30
N ASP A 17 -1.73 -11.39 -23.70
CA ASP A 17 -2.86 -10.48 -23.64
C ASP A 17 -3.13 -9.81 -25.01
N ARG A 18 -4.37 -9.91 -25.47
CA ARG A 18 -4.82 -9.36 -26.76
C ARG A 18 -4.65 -7.85 -26.87
N SER A 19 -4.74 -7.10 -25.76
CA SER A 19 -4.54 -5.64 -25.81
C SER A 19 -3.09 -5.25 -26.09
N LEU A 20 -2.14 -6.19 -25.98
CA LEU A 20 -0.76 -5.97 -26.42
C LEU A 20 -0.57 -6.17 -27.93
N LEU A 21 -1.54 -6.82 -28.59
CA LEU A 21 -1.51 -7.18 -30.02
C LEU A 21 -2.47 -6.31 -30.84
N SER A 22 -3.50 -5.73 -30.21
CA SER A 22 -4.48 -4.85 -30.83
C SER A 22 -4.05 -3.39 -30.72
N ARG A 23 -4.13 -2.63 -31.83
CA ARG A 23 -3.91 -1.18 -31.83
C ARG A 23 -5.12 -0.38 -31.32
N ASP A 24 -6.29 -0.99 -31.25
CA ASP A 24 -7.54 -0.29 -30.93
C ASP A 24 -7.82 -0.18 -29.42
N GLU A 25 -7.12 -0.96 -28.60
CA GLU A 25 -7.30 -1.00 -27.13
C GLU A 25 -6.01 -0.60 -26.40
N VAL A 26 -5.68 0.69 -26.46
CA VAL A 26 -4.52 1.25 -25.75
C VAL A 26 -4.93 1.69 -24.34
N ALA A 27 -4.31 1.09 -23.33
CA ALA A 27 -4.50 1.50 -21.94
C ALA A 27 -3.82 2.86 -21.69
N SER A 28 -4.58 3.85 -21.25
CA SER A 28 -4.09 5.18 -20.93
C SER A 28 -4.73 5.73 -19.66
N LEU A 29 -3.92 6.34 -18.80
CA LEU A 29 -4.37 7.05 -17.61
C LEU A 29 -4.89 8.45 -17.96
N LEU A 30 -4.17 9.14 -18.86
CA LEU A 30 -4.42 10.54 -19.20
C LEU A 30 -5.46 10.73 -20.28
N PHE A 31 -5.49 9.85 -21.28
CA PHE A 31 -6.30 10.01 -22.48
C PHE A 31 -7.56 9.14 -22.44
N ASP A 32 -8.56 9.51 -23.23
CA ASP A 32 -9.65 8.58 -23.52
C ASP A 32 -9.19 7.50 -24.52
N PRO A 33 -9.93 6.38 -24.70
CA PRO A 33 -9.49 5.30 -25.58
C PRO A 33 -9.24 5.73 -27.04
N LYS A 34 -9.97 6.73 -27.56
CA LYS A 34 -9.81 7.19 -28.94
C LYS A 34 -8.54 8.02 -29.09
N GLU A 35 -8.32 8.94 -28.16
CA GLU A 35 -7.10 9.75 -28.10
C GLU A 35 -5.87 8.86 -27.87
N ALA A 36 -5.95 7.93 -26.91
CA ALA A 36 -4.88 7.00 -26.57
C ALA A 36 -4.40 6.16 -27.77
N ALA A 37 -5.32 5.74 -28.65
CA ALA A 37 -4.99 5.01 -29.87
C ALA A 37 -4.15 5.82 -30.88
N THR A 38 -4.16 7.16 -30.77
CA THR A 38 -3.35 8.06 -31.61
C THR A 38 -2.01 8.43 -31.00
N VAL A 39 -1.81 8.18 -29.70
CA VAL A 39 -0.56 8.50 -29.00
C VAL A 39 0.49 7.46 -29.36
N ASP A 40 1.52 7.88 -30.07
CA ASP A 40 2.65 7.03 -30.36
C ASP A 40 3.65 6.96 -29.20
N ARG A 41 4.59 6.02 -29.30
CA ARG A 41 5.61 5.79 -28.27
C ARG A 41 6.51 7.01 -28.06
N ASP A 42 6.82 7.77 -29.10
CA ASP A 42 7.66 8.95 -29.03
C ASP A 42 6.97 10.06 -28.22
N THR A 43 5.68 10.27 -28.47
CA THR A 43 4.83 11.20 -27.72
C THR A 43 4.65 10.76 -26.27
N ALA A 44 4.32 9.49 -26.02
CA ALA A 44 4.19 8.96 -24.66
C ALA A 44 5.51 9.09 -23.86
N PHE A 45 6.65 8.87 -24.52
CA PHE A 45 7.96 9.05 -23.91
C PHE A 45 8.23 10.53 -23.56
N ALA A 46 7.95 11.45 -24.49
CA ALA A 46 8.11 12.88 -24.23
C ALA A 46 7.25 13.35 -23.05
N ILE A 47 5.99 12.89 -22.96
CA ILE A 47 5.10 13.16 -21.83
C ILE A 47 5.73 12.66 -20.51
N GLY A 48 6.20 11.41 -20.49
CA GLY A 48 6.86 10.82 -19.33
C GLY A 48 8.12 11.58 -18.90
N ARG A 49 8.95 11.99 -19.87
CA ARG A 49 10.17 12.79 -19.64
C ARG A 49 9.87 14.14 -19.00
N THR A 50 8.90 14.87 -19.54
CA THR A 50 8.47 16.15 -18.95
C THR A 50 7.93 15.95 -17.54
N GLY A 51 7.16 14.87 -17.30
CA GLY A 51 6.72 14.52 -15.95
C GLY A 51 7.87 14.25 -14.98
N LEU A 52 8.92 13.55 -15.43
CA LEU A 52 10.09 13.28 -14.62
C LEU A 52 10.89 14.55 -14.32
N GLU A 53 11.10 15.42 -15.31
CA GLU A 53 11.79 16.70 -15.16
C GLU A 53 11.08 17.61 -14.15
N GLU A 54 9.75 17.69 -14.23
CA GLU A 54 8.94 18.43 -13.25
C GLU A 54 9.04 17.81 -11.84
N LEU A 55 9.07 16.48 -11.71
CA LEU A 55 9.27 15.81 -10.42
C LEU A 55 10.68 16.01 -9.86
N LEU A 56 11.71 16.02 -10.69
CA LEU A 56 13.10 16.29 -10.29
C LEU A 56 13.25 17.68 -9.68
N GLY A 57 12.49 18.66 -10.18
CA GLY A 57 12.41 19.99 -9.57
C GLY A 57 11.78 20.02 -8.17
N ILE A 58 11.07 18.96 -7.78
CA ILE A 58 10.41 18.82 -6.46
C ILE A 58 11.22 17.90 -5.54
N ASP A 59 11.69 16.76 -6.06
CA ASP A 59 12.41 15.72 -5.34
C ASP A 59 13.54 15.16 -6.22
N PRO A 60 14.81 15.51 -5.93
CA PRO A 60 15.96 15.02 -6.68
C PRO A 60 16.14 13.50 -6.63
N SER A 61 15.53 12.79 -5.67
CA SER A 61 15.62 11.34 -5.57
C SER A 61 15.08 10.61 -6.81
N PHE A 62 14.32 11.30 -7.66
CA PHE A 62 13.84 10.74 -8.93
C PHE A 62 14.95 10.53 -9.98
N GLU A 63 16.13 11.13 -9.82
CA GLU A 63 17.24 11.07 -10.80
C GLU A 63 17.68 9.63 -11.07
N GLN A 64 17.69 8.80 -10.03
CA GLN A 64 18.06 7.39 -10.13
C GLN A 64 17.20 6.57 -11.11
N PHE A 65 16.00 7.05 -11.44
CA PHE A 65 15.07 6.34 -12.33
C PHE A 65 15.19 6.74 -13.79
N GLU A 66 15.96 7.80 -14.10
CA GLU A 66 16.16 8.28 -15.46
C GLU A 66 16.75 7.19 -16.36
N ALA A 67 17.92 6.65 -15.98
CA ALA A 67 18.59 5.61 -16.74
C ALA A 67 17.73 4.33 -16.91
N PRO A 68 17.16 3.72 -15.86
CA PRO A 68 16.43 2.46 -15.99
C PRO A 68 15.04 2.57 -16.63
N LEU A 69 14.33 3.69 -16.47
CA LEU A 69 12.91 3.79 -16.85
C LEU A 69 12.61 4.88 -17.89
N PHE A 70 13.42 5.94 -17.96
CA PHE A 70 13.14 7.12 -18.79
C PHE A 70 14.30 7.46 -19.75
N SER A 71 15.14 6.48 -20.09
CA SER A 71 16.21 6.63 -21.07
C SER A 71 15.76 6.22 -22.47
N GLN A 72 16.53 6.61 -23.48
CA GLN A 72 16.29 6.16 -24.86
C GLN A 72 16.41 4.63 -25.00
N LEU A 73 17.21 3.97 -24.16
CA LEU A 73 17.29 2.51 -24.09
C LEU A 73 16.00 1.92 -23.49
N ALA A 74 15.49 2.50 -22.40
CA ALA A 74 14.25 2.05 -21.79
C ALA A 74 13.05 2.20 -22.75
N LYS A 75 13.07 3.21 -23.61
CA LYS A 75 12.08 3.42 -24.67
C LYS A 75 12.03 2.29 -25.71
N THR A 76 13.15 1.63 -26.01
CA THR A 76 13.19 0.54 -27.00
C THR A 76 12.99 -0.85 -26.40
N LEU A 77 13.06 -0.97 -25.06
CA LEU A 77 12.94 -2.25 -24.35
C LEU A 77 11.54 -2.88 -24.50
N GLU A 78 11.43 -4.00 -25.20
CA GLU A 78 10.18 -4.75 -25.35
C GLU A 78 10.07 -5.86 -24.31
N ARG A 79 9.21 -5.65 -23.30
CA ARG A 79 9.11 -6.50 -22.10
C ARG A 79 8.72 -7.95 -22.38
N SER A 80 7.86 -8.17 -23.37
CA SER A 80 7.33 -9.49 -23.74
C SER A 80 8.40 -10.43 -24.28
N VAL A 81 9.49 -9.90 -24.83
CA VAL A 81 10.58 -10.69 -25.43
C VAL A 81 11.83 -10.76 -24.54
N GLN A 82 11.82 -10.11 -23.37
CA GLN A 82 12.95 -10.14 -22.44
C GLN A 82 12.99 -11.42 -21.61
N THR A 83 14.19 -11.72 -21.09
CA THR A 83 14.40 -12.82 -20.15
C THR A 83 13.72 -12.54 -18.81
N LYS A 84 13.45 -13.61 -18.05
CA LYS A 84 12.88 -13.50 -16.69
C LYS A 84 13.74 -12.65 -15.76
N ALA A 85 15.06 -12.73 -15.88
CA ALA A 85 15.99 -11.97 -15.05
C ALA A 85 15.91 -10.46 -15.33
N VAL A 86 15.90 -10.08 -16.61
CA VAL A 86 15.74 -8.67 -17.02
C VAL A 86 14.39 -8.12 -16.59
N ASN A 87 13.31 -8.89 -16.79
CA ASN A 87 11.97 -8.48 -16.36
C ASN A 87 11.87 -8.33 -14.84
N LYS A 88 12.55 -9.18 -14.06
CA LYS A 88 12.62 -9.04 -12.60
C LYS A 88 13.35 -7.76 -12.17
N GLN A 89 14.46 -7.42 -12.82
CA GLN A 89 15.17 -6.16 -12.51
C GLN A 89 14.32 -4.94 -12.87
N LEU A 90 13.60 -5.00 -13.99
CA LEU A 90 12.63 -3.97 -14.37
C LEU A 90 11.50 -3.86 -13.34
N ASP A 91 10.98 -4.99 -12.83
CA ASP A 91 9.96 -5.03 -11.78
C ASP A 91 10.41 -4.36 -10.48
N GLU A 92 11.67 -4.57 -10.09
CA GLU A 92 12.28 -3.95 -8.92
C GLU A 92 12.39 -2.43 -9.10
N ASN A 93 12.90 -1.97 -10.26
CA ASN A 93 12.99 -0.54 -10.58
C ASN A 93 11.62 0.14 -10.61
N ILE A 94 10.62 -0.49 -11.24
CA ILE A 94 9.24 0.03 -11.30
C ILE A 94 8.63 0.09 -9.91
N SER A 95 8.80 -0.96 -9.11
CA SER A 95 8.25 -1.00 -7.75
C SER A 95 8.86 0.07 -6.85
N LEU A 96 10.18 0.32 -6.97
CA LEU A 96 10.86 1.39 -6.25
C LEU A 96 10.39 2.76 -6.73
N PHE A 97 10.31 2.98 -8.04
CA PHE A 97 9.76 4.23 -8.60
C PHE A 97 8.35 4.52 -8.08
N LEU A 98 7.47 3.52 -8.06
CA LEU A 98 6.09 3.69 -7.59
C LEU A 98 5.99 4.00 -6.08
N ILE A 99 6.95 3.56 -5.27
CA ILE A 99 7.06 3.97 -3.86
C ILE A 99 7.44 5.46 -3.78
N HIS A 100 8.43 5.91 -4.55
CA HIS A 100 8.83 7.33 -4.61
C HIS A 100 7.72 8.23 -5.19
N LEU A 101 6.95 7.72 -6.16
CA LEU A 101 5.88 8.44 -6.82
C LEU A 101 4.64 8.64 -5.93
N SER A 102 4.34 7.69 -5.03
CA SER A 102 3.09 7.68 -4.27
C SER A 102 2.80 8.99 -3.52
N PRO A 103 3.74 9.65 -2.82
CA PRO A 103 3.55 10.97 -2.21
C PRO A 103 3.09 12.07 -3.18
N TYR A 104 3.42 11.94 -4.46
CA TYR A 104 3.18 12.92 -5.51
C TYR A 104 2.04 12.55 -6.46
N PHE A 105 1.34 11.43 -6.22
CA PHE A 105 0.37 10.84 -7.16
C PHE A 105 -0.72 11.82 -7.65
N LEU A 106 -1.15 12.76 -6.81
CA LEU A 106 -2.16 13.75 -7.19
C LEU A 106 -1.63 14.88 -8.09
N LEU A 107 -0.30 15.02 -8.21
CA LEU A 107 0.34 15.99 -9.08
C LEU A 107 0.31 15.50 -10.53
N LYS A 108 0.11 16.44 -11.47
CA LYS A 108 0.17 16.17 -12.92
C LYS A 108 1.51 15.55 -13.37
N PRO A 109 2.69 16.01 -12.90
CA PRO A 109 3.97 15.37 -13.18
C PRO A 109 3.96 13.85 -12.93
N ALA A 110 3.41 13.42 -11.79
CA ALA A 110 3.35 12.00 -11.44
C ALA A 110 2.46 11.19 -12.39
N GLN A 111 1.33 11.77 -12.81
CA GLN A 111 0.40 11.13 -13.75
C GLN A 111 1.02 11.00 -15.15
N LYS A 112 1.80 11.99 -15.60
CA LYS A 112 2.60 11.90 -16.84
C LYS A 112 3.62 10.76 -16.80
N CYS A 113 4.32 10.59 -15.68
CA CYS A 113 5.22 9.46 -15.50
C CYS A 113 4.49 8.11 -15.54
N LEU A 114 3.35 7.99 -14.87
CA LEU A 114 2.55 6.76 -14.89
C LEU A 114 2.05 6.43 -16.29
N GLU A 115 1.63 7.44 -17.08
CA GLU A 115 1.23 7.25 -18.48
C GLU A 115 2.32 6.54 -19.27
N TRP A 116 3.56 7.01 -19.17
CA TRP A 116 4.70 6.36 -19.81
C TRP A 116 4.91 4.92 -19.34
N LEU A 117 4.87 4.65 -18.04
CA LEU A 117 5.08 3.29 -17.52
C LEU A 117 3.93 2.34 -17.91
N ILE A 118 2.70 2.84 -17.98
CA ILE A 118 1.51 2.10 -18.45
C ILE A 118 1.65 1.77 -19.93
N HIS A 119 2.06 2.75 -20.74
CA HIS A 119 2.20 2.61 -22.17
C HIS A 119 3.38 1.70 -22.55
N ARG A 120 4.55 1.89 -21.93
CA ARG A 120 5.79 1.19 -22.30
C ARG A 120 5.99 -0.16 -21.62
N PHE A 121 5.78 -0.21 -20.30
CA PHE A 121 6.09 -1.40 -19.51
C PHE A 121 4.85 -2.18 -19.07
N HIS A 122 3.66 -1.69 -19.46
CA HIS A 122 2.37 -2.30 -19.18
C HIS A 122 2.17 -2.62 -17.69
N ILE A 123 2.55 -1.68 -16.82
CA ILE A 123 2.53 -1.89 -15.35
C ILE A 123 1.14 -2.25 -14.80
N HIS A 124 0.06 -1.85 -15.50
CA HIS A 124 -1.32 -2.23 -15.19
C HIS A 124 -1.62 -3.72 -15.41
N LEU A 125 -0.75 -4.46 -16.12
CA LEU A 125 -0.83 -5.91 -16.30
C LEU A 125 0.19 -6.64 -15.43
N TYR A 126 1.44 -6.19 -15.47
CA TYR A 126 2.57 -6.91 -14.86
C TYR A 126 2.88 -6.50 -13.41
N ASN A 127 2.56 -5.27 -13.01
CA ASN A 127 2.94 -4.70 -11.71
C ASN A 127 1.72 -4.23 -10.89
N GLN A 128 0.61 -4.95 -10.99
CA GLN A 128 -0.67 -4.53 -10.41
C GLN A 128 -0.59 -4.26 -8.91
N ASP A 129 0.12 -5.11 -8.15
CA ASP A 129 0.31 -4.93 -6.70
C ASP A 129 1.05 -3.63 -6.37
N SER A 130 2.15 -3.33 -7.07
CA SER A 130 2.92 -2.10 -6.87
C SER A 130 2.14 -0.86 -7.32
N LEU A 131 1.38 -0.96 -8.42
CA LEU A 131 0.54 0.13 -8.90
C LEU A 131 -0.60 0.43 -7.93
N ILE A 132 -1.30 -0.59 -7.44
CA ILE A 132 -2.34 -0.42 -6.41
C ILE A 132 -1.73 0.16 -5.13
N ALA A 133 -0.58 -0.36 -4.67
CA ALA A 133 0.11 0.16 -3.51
C ALA A 133 0.41 1.67 -3.63
N CYS A 134 0.83 2.12 -4.81
CA CYS A 134 1.11 3.53 -5.09
C CYS A 134 -0.12 4.44 -4.92
N VAL A 135 -1.30 3.96 -5.34
CA VAL A 135 -2.51 4.79 -5.46
C VAL A 135 -3.52 4.59 -4.34
N LEU A 136 -3.43 3.49 -3.58
CA LEU A 136 -4.39 3.10 -2.55
C LEU A 136 -4.61 4.16 -1.46
N PRO A 137 -3.59 4.94 -1.01
CA PRO A 137 -3.83 6.02 -0.06
C PRO A 137 -4.84 7.08 -0.57
N TYR A 138 -5.06 7.15 -1.88
CA TYR A 138 -5.92 8.12 -2.57
C TYR A 138 -7.23 7.51 -3.09
N HIS A 139 -7.70 6.44 -2.46
CA HIS A 139 -8.86 5.64 -2.85
C HIS A 139 -10.18 6.42 -3.08
N GLU A 140 -10.33 7.59 -2.46
CA GLU A 140 -11.51 8.46 -2.60
C GLU A 140 -11.42 9.43 -3.80
N THR A 141 -10.36 9.38 -4.60
CA THR A 141 -10.15 10.29 -5.74
C THR A 141 -10.59 9.70 -7.07
N ARG A 142 -10.96 10.57 -8.03
CA ARG A 142 -11.29 10.14 -9.40
C ARG A 142 -10.09 9.54 -10.14
N ILE A 143 -8.88 10.01 -9.86
CA ILE A 143 -7.67 9.48 -10.52
C ILE A 143 -7.35 8.07 -10.04
N PHE A 144 -7.64 7.72 -8.78
CA PHE A 144 -7.61 6.33 -8.31
C PHE A 144 -8.55 5.44 -9.12
N VAL A 145 -9.80 5.88 -9.35
CA VAL A 145 -10.78 5.15 -10.17
C VAL A 145 -10.21 4.88 -11.57
N ARG A 146 -9.62 5.89 -12.22
CA ARG A 146 -9.02 5.73 -13.55
C ARG A 146 -7.95 4.64 -13.55
N VAL A 147 -7.08 4.61 -12.54
CA VAL A 147 -6.06 3.54 -12.40
C VAL A 147 -6.69 2.16 -12.24
N ILE A 148 -7.70 2.02 -11.37
CA ILE A 148 -8.40 0.73 -11.17
C ILE A 148 -9.10 0.26 -12.46
N GLN A 149 -9.60 1.18 -13.27
CA GLN A 149 -10.23 0.86 -14.56
C GLN A 149 -9.25 0.26 -15.57
N LEU A 150 -7.95 0.55 -15.47
CA LEU A 150 -6.91 -0.04 -16.33
C LEU A 150 -6.60 -1.51 -15.98
N LEU A 151 -6.84 -1.92 -14.73
CA LEU A 151 -6.47 -3.25 -14.25
C LEU A 151 -7.39 -4.34 -14.81
N LYS A 152 -6.85 -5.52 -15.12
CA LYS A 152 -7.64 -6.66 -15.62
C LYS A 152 -8.17 -7.56 -14.50
N ILE A 153 -9.11 -7.01 -13.72
CA ILE A 153 -9.71 -7.66 -12.54
C ILE A 153 -11.02 -8.44 -12.83
N ASN A 154 -11.17 -9.03 -14.01
CA ASN A 154 -12.45 -9.64 -14.44
C ASN A 154 -12.71 -11.04 -13.82
N ASN A 155 -11.70 -11.66 -13.22
CA ASN A 155 -11.82 -12.99 -12.63
C ASN A 155 -12.17 -12.90 -11.13
N PRO A 156 -13.24 -13.55 -10.65
CA PRO A 156 -13.59 -13.57 -9.21
C PRO A 156 -12.50 -14.08 -8.27
N LYS A 157 -11.56 -14.89 -8.79
CA LYS A 157 -10.40 -15.39 -8.03
C LYS A 157 -9.21 -14.44 -8.03
N HIS A 158 -9.30 -13.31 -8.74
CA HIS A 158 -8.25 -12.32 -8.77
C HIS A 158 -8.15 -11.64 -7.41
N LYS A 159 -6.93 -11.47 -6.89
CA LYS A 159 -6.66 -10.83 -5.59
C LYS A 159 -7.37 -9.49 -5.42
N TRP A 160 -7.43 -8.71 -6.49
CA TRP A 160 -8.03 -7.37 -6.52
C TRP A 160 -9.49 -7.34 -7.01
N PHE A 161 -10.16 -8.50 -7.10
CA PHE A 161 -11.53 -8.58 -7.60
C PHE A 161 -12.55 -7.78 -6.77
N TRP A 162 -12.27 -7.59 -5.48
CA TRP A 162 -13.11 -6.76 -4.59
C TRP A 162 -13.19 -5.30 -5.04
N LEU A 163 -12.27 -4.82 -5.89
CA LEU A 163 -12.30 -3.51 -6.53
C LEU A 163 -13.13 -3.47 -7.83
N SER A 164 -13.74 -4.59 -8.23
CA SER A 164 -14.58 -4.64 -9.45
C SER A 164 -15.74 -3.63 -9.45
N PRO A 165 -16.41 -3.30 -8.33
CA PRO A 165 -17.44 -2.27 -8.34
C PRO A 165 -16.89 -0.88 -8.71
N VAL A 166 -15.67 -0.55 -8.28
CA VAL A 166 -14.99 0.71 -8.63
C VAL A 166 -14.72 0.76 -10.14
N LYS A 167 -14.19 -0.35 -10.69
CA LYS A 167 -13.93 -0.46 -12.14
C LYS A 167 -15.21 -0.29 -12.97
N GLN A 168 -16.30 -0.94 -12.57
CA GLN A 168 -17.55 -0.98 -13.33
C GLN A 168 -18.33 0.34 -13.26
N HIS A 169 -18.50 0.90 -12.06
CA HIS A 169 -19.37 2.06 -11.86
C HIS A 169 -18.63 3.39 -11.97
N GLY A 170 -17.29 3.39 -11.91
CA GLY A 170 -16.50 4.62 -12.02
C GLY A 170 -16.63 5.56 -10.82
N VAL A 171 -17.05 5.04 -9.66
CA VAL A 171 -17.22 5.81 -8.42
C VAL A 171 -16.03 5.55 -7.48
N PRO A 172 -15.50 6.58 -6.80
CA PRO A 172 -14.43 6.38 -5.81
C PRO A 172 -14.77 5.36 -4.74
N LEU A 173 -13.74 4.68 -4.22
CA LEU A 173 -13.91 3.64 -3.22
C LEU A 173 -14.29 4.28 -1.88
N ALA A 174 -15.45 3.92 -1.34
CA ALA A 174 -15.88 4.40 -0.04
C ALA A 174 -14.97 3.86 1.08
N ARG A 175 -14.60 4.73 2.03
CA ARG A 175 -13.78 4.39 3.20
C ARG A 175 -14.32 3.20 3.98
N GLY A 176 -15.64 3.13 4.18
CA GLY A 176 -16.30 2.00 4.86
C GLY A 176 -16.03 0.66 4.17
N THR A 177 -16.14 0.59 2.84
CA THR A 177 -15.87 -0.61 2.05
C THR A 177 -14.41 -1.06 2.19
N LEU A 178 -13.46 -0.11 2.15
CA LEU A 178 -12.04 -0.39 2.35
C LEU A 178 -11.76 -0.96 3.75
N ILE A 179 -12.34 -0.36 4.79
CA ILE A 179 -12.22 -0.84 6.17
C ILE A 179 -12.82 -2.23 6.31
N THR A 180 -14.02 -2.46 5.76
CA THR A 180 -14.68 -3.78 5.78
C THR A 180 -13.83 -4.86 5.12
N HIS A 181 -13.20 -4.55 3.98
CA HIS A 181 -12.30 -5.48 3.34
C HIS A 181 -11.03 -5.72 4.18
N CYS A 182 -10.47 -4.67 4.78
CA CYS A 182 -9.27 -4.74 5.61
C CYS A 182 -9.37 -5.72 6.79
N TYR A 183 -10.45 -5.68 7.58
CA TYR A 183 -10.57 -6.62 8.71
C TYR A 183 -11.07 -8.02 8.30
N LYS A 184 -11.74 -8.16 7.15
CA LYS A 184 -12.20 -9.46 6.64
C LYS A 184 -11.13 -10.26 5.90
N ASP A 185 -10.20 -9.58 5.23
CA ASP A 185 -9.13 -10.19 4.45
C ASP A 185 -7.75 -9.88 5.07
N LEU A 186 -7.20 -10.85 5.81
CA LEU A 186 -5.89 -10.71 6.44
C LEU A 186 -4.74 -10.60 5.44
N GLY A 187 -4.93 -11.03 4.19
CA GLY A 187 -3.96 -10.85 3.11
C GLY A 187 -3.88 -9.39 2.65
N PHE A 188 -5.03 -8.70 2.58
CA PHE A 188 -5.09 -7.27 2.30
C PHE A 188 -4.56 -6.44 3.48
N MET A 189 -4.86 -6.83 4.72
CA MET A 189 -4.22 -6.22 5.90
C MET A 189 -2.69 -6.36 5.84
N ASP A 190 -2.18 -7.56 5.53
CA ASP A 190 -0.75 -7.79 5.33
C ASP A 190 -0.15 -6.88 4.27
N PHE A 191 -0.88 -6.70 3.17
CA PHE A 191 -0.47 -5.86 2.05
C PHE A 191 -0.33 -4.41 2.48
N ILE A 192 -1.29 -3.85 3.23
CA ILE A 192 -1.22 -2.48 3.76
C ILE A 192 -0.01 -2.33 4.70
N CYS A 193 0.17 -3.25 5.65
CA CYS A 193 1.29 -3.19 6.60
C CYS A 193 2.66 -3.37 5.91
N SER A 194 2.72 -4.24 4.91
CA SER A 194 3.91 -4.46 4.08
C SER A 194 4.24 -3.25 3.22
N LEU A 195 3.23 -2.59 2.65
CA LEU A 195 3.41 -1.34 1.90
C LEU A 195 4.09 -0.29 2.78
N VAL A 196 3.53 -0.02 3.97
CA VAL A 196 4.06 0.98 4.89
C VAL A 196 5.48 0.65 5.33
N THR A 197 5.76 -0.59 5.70
CA THR A 197 7.11 -0.97 6.12
C THR A 197 8.15 -0.89 5.00
N LYS A 198 7.77 -1.22 3.76
CA LYS A 198 8.64 -1.04 2.59
C LYS A 198 8.91 0.45 2.33
N SER A 199 7.87 1.27 2.31
CA SER A 199 8.01 2.72 2.10
C SER A 199 8.85 3.37 3.20
N VAL A 200 8.59 3.06 4.47
CA VAL A 200 9.41 3.53 5.60
C VAL A 200 10.88 3.15 5.42
N LYS A 201 11.17 1.93 4.97
CA LYS A 201 12.56 1.50 4.73
C LYS A 201 13.22 2.32 3.62
N VAL A 202 12.55 2.48 2.48
CA VAL A 202 13.05 3.26 1.33
C VAL A 202 13.32 4.70 1.74
N PHE A 203 12.35 5.34 2.39
CA PHE A 203 12.43 6.75 2.75
C PHE A 203 13.33 7.02 3.97
N ALA A 204 13.62 6.02 4.81
CA ALA A 204 14.58 6.18 5.90
C ALA A 204 16.02 6.46 5.41
N GLU A 205 16.32 6.15 4.15
CA GLU A 205 17.62 6.43 3.52
C GLU A 205 17.74 7.90 3.06
N TYR A 206 16.64 8.67 3.04
CA TYR A 206 16.60 10.04 2.54
C TYR A 206 16.33 11.07 3.64
N PRO A 207 17.16 12.13 3.77
CA PRO A 207 16.89 13.24 4.69
C PRO A 207 15.59 13.97 4.34
N GLY A 208 14.77 14.32 5.34
CA GLY A 208 13.53 15.09 5.13
C GLY A 208 12.28 14.28 4.74
N SER A 209 12.39 12.95 4.71
CA SER A 209 11.37 12.05 4.17
C SER A 209 10.09 11.88 5.00
N SER A 210 10.05 12.36 6.24
CA SER A 210 8.86 12.25 7.10
C SER A 210 7.63 12.91 6.49
N ALA A 211 7.80 14.06 5.83
CA ALA A 211 6.69 14.76 5.20
C ALA A 211 6.10 13.99 4.00
N GLN A 212 6.95 13.30 3.23
CA GLN A 212 6.54 12.53 2.05
C GLN A 212 5.66 11.34 2.43
N LEU A 213 5.93 10.72 3.58
CA LEU A 213 5.18 9.57 4.07
C LEU A 213 3.87 9.92 4.78
N ARG A 214 3.58 11.20 5.03
CA ARG A 214 2.44 11.62 5.85
C ARG A 214 1.12 11.03 5.37
N VAL A 215 0.81 11.15 4.08
CA VAL A 215 -0.46 10.63 3.52
C VAL A 215 -0.56 9.11 3.71
N LEU A 216 0.52 8.38 3.44
CA LEU A 216 0.55 6.92 3.60
C LEU A 216 0.41 6.50 5.07
N LEU A 217 1.08 7.17 5.99
CA LEU A 217 1.04 6.86 7.42
C LEU A 217 -0.32 7.23 8.04
N THR A 218 -0.95 8.33 7.61
CA THR A 218 -2.33 8.67 7.99
C THR A 218 -3.32 7.64 7.45
N PHE A 219 -3.17 7.23 6.18
CA PHE A 219 -3.97 6.15 5.59
C PHE A 219 -3.82 4.85 6.39
N TYR A 220 -2.59 4.47 6.72
CA TYR A 220 -2.28 3.28 7.52
C TYR A 220 -2.93 3.32 8.90
N ALA A 221 -2.62 4.35 9.69
CA ALA A 221 -3.12 4.49 11.06
C ALA A 221 -4.66 4.48 11.06
N SER A 222 -5.27 5.31 10.22
CA SER A 222 -6.73 5.45 10.18
C SER A 222 -7.41 4.16 9.70
N THR A 223 -6.84 3.44 8.73
CA THR A 223 -7.40 2.19 8.21
C THR A 223 -7.31 1.08 9.23
N ILE A 224 -6.13 0.83 9.81
CA ILE A 224 -5.92 -0.27 10.76
C ILE A 224 -6.68 -0.02 12.06
N VAL A 225 -6.66 1.21 12.59
CA VAL A 225 -7.45 1.56 13.79
C VAL A 225 -8.94 1.37 13.51
N SER A 226 -9.46 1.85 12.38
CA SER A 226 -10.89 1.68 12.07
C SER A 226 -11.27 0.22 11.83
N ALA A 227 -10.37 -0.58 11.23
CA ALA A 227 -10.54 -2.02 11.07
C ALA A 227 -10.64 -2.72 12.43
N LEU A 228 -9.77 -2.38 13.38
CA LEU A 228 -9.83 -2.89 14.77
C LEU A 228 -11.09 -2.43 15.52
N VAL A 229 -11.55 -1.20 15.30
CA VAL A 229 -12.78 -0.69 15.92
C VAL A 229 -14.00 -1.46 15.44
N THR A 230 -14.06 -1.75 14.13
CA THR A 230 -15.22 -2.33 13.43
C THR A 230 -15.25 -3.86 13.51
N ALA A 231 -14.10 -4.52 13.70
CA ALA A 231 -14.06 -5.97 13.85
C ALA A 231 -14.73 -6.40 15.17
N GLU A 232 -15.79 -7.19 15.06
CA GLU A 232 -16.48 -7.80 16.20
C GLU A 232 -15.87 -9.16 16.56
N ASP A 233 -15.44 -9.92 15.54
CA ASP A 233 -14.91 -11.28 15.68
C ASP A 233 -13.45 -11.36 15.17
N LYS A 234 -12.73 -12.43 15.55
CA LYS A 234 -11.38 -12.76 15.03
C LYS A 234 -10.28 -11.75 15.38
N LEU A 235 -10.44 -11.00 16.46
CA LEU A 235 -9.46 -10.03 16.92
C LEU A 235 -8.09 -10.68 17.17
N ASP A 236 -8.03 -11.90 17.71
CA ASP A 236 -6.76 -12.60 17.96
C ASP A 236 -5.95 -12.81 16.67
N ASN A 237 -6.62 -13.20 15.57
CA ASN A 237 -5.96 -13.39 14.29
C ASN A 237 -5.45 -12.06 13.71
N ILE A 238 -6.21 -10.99 13.90
CA ILE A 238 -5.81 -9.63 13.49
C ILE A 238 -4.59 -9.19 14.31
N VAL A 239 -4.61 -9.35 15.64
CA VAL A 239 -3.49 -9.00 16.52
C VAL A 239 -2.24 -9.79 16.18
N ALA A 240 -2.37 -11.12 15.99
CA ALA A 240 -1.26 -11.97 15.56
C ALA A 240 -0.67 -11.51 14.22
N LYS A 241 -1.53 -11.08 13.28
CA LYS A 241 -1.11 -10.54 11.98
C LYS A 241 -0.38 -9.20 12.09
N LEU A 242 -0.83 -8.32 12.98
CA LEU A 242 -0.28 -6.98 13.19
C LEU A 242 1.03 -6.98 14.00
N PHE A 243 1.21 -7.96 14.90
CA PHE A 243 2.34 -8.00 15.82
C PHE A 243 3.73 -7.76 15.21
N PRO A 244 4.16 -8.44 14.13
CA PRO A 244 5.47 -8.18 13.52
C PRO A 244 5.61 -6.75 12.99
N TYR A 245 4.51 -6.11 12.59
CA TYR A 245 4.50 -4.73 12.11
C TYR A 245 4.55 -3.72 13.26
N ILE A 246 3.86 -4.01 14.37
CA ILE A 246 3.95 -3.26 15.61
C ILE A 246 5.40 -3.22 16.11
N GLN A 247 6.08 -4.37 16.12
CA GLN A 247 7.50 -4.43 16.52
C GLN A 247 8.40 -3.58 15.63
N LYS A 248 8.16 -3.55 14.31
CA LYS A 248 8.90 -2.67 13.37
C LYS A 248 8.61 -1.20 13.64
N GLY A 249 7.35 -0.85 13.88
CA GLY A 249 6.91 0.51 14.20
C GLY A 249 7.54 1.06 15.48
N LEU A 250 7.54 0.28 16.56
CA LEU A 250 8.19 0.65 17.82
C LEU A 250 9.71 0.85 17.68
N LYS A 251 10.36 0.12 16.78
CA LYS A 251 11.81 0.25 16.52
C LYS A 251 12.15 1.39 15.55
N SER A 252 11.20 1.89 14.78
CA SER A 252 11.45 2.92 13.75
C SER A 252 11.84 4.25 14.37
N SER A 253 12.77 4.96 13.74
CA SER A 253 13.16 6.33 14.09
C SER A 253 12.22 7.40 13.55
N LEU A 254 11.26 7.05 12.68
CA LEU A 254 10.29 8.00 12.13
C LEU A 254 9.18 8.29 13.14
N PRO A 255 9.01 9.56 13.59
CA PRO A 255 8.00 9.91 14.58
C PRO A 255 6.58 9.53 14.14
N ASP A 256 6.17 9.89 12.92
CA ASP A 256 4.81 9.65 12.44
C ASP A 256 4.46 8.15 12.39
N TYR A 257 5.43 7.30 12.04
CA TYR A 257 5.21 5.85 12.02
C TYR A 257 5.13 5.27 13.44
N ARG A 258 5.92 5.80 14.37
CA ARG A 258 5.83 5.40 15.78
C ARG A 258 4.52 5.86 16.42
N ALA A 259 4.07 7.09 16.16
CA ALA A 259 2.78 7.60 16.62
C ALA A 259 1.62 6.73 16.09
N ALA A 260 1.62 6.41 14.79
CA ALA A 260 0.66 5.48 14.21
C ALA A 260 0.66 4.11 14.89
N THR A 261 1.85 3.62 15.27
CA THR A 261 2.00 2.35 16.00
C THR A 261 1.40 2.43 17.40
N TYR A 262 1.60 3.53 18.12
CA TYR A 262 0.96 3.74 19.43
C TYR A 262 -0.55 3.77 19.32
N MET A 263 -1.13 4.44 18.31
CA MET A 263 -2.58 4.44 18.09
C MET A 263 -3.13 3.03 17.90
N ILE A 264 -2.44 2.20 17.12
CA ILE A 264 -2.83 0.80 16.89
C ILE A 264 -2.75 -0.02 18.19
N ILE A 265 -1.68 0.13 18.97
CA ILE A 265 -1.52 -0.57 20.25
C ILE A 265 -2.61 -0.14 21.25
N CYS A 266 -2.87 1.15 21.39
CA CYS A 266 -3.96 1.65 22.24
C CYS A 266 -5.30 1.05 21.82
N GLN A 267 -5.57 0.99 20.51
CA GLN A 267 -6.83 0.41 20.02
C GLN A 267 -6.95 -1.09 20.28
N ILE A 268 -5.85 -1.84 20.15
CA ILE A 268 -5.81 -3.27 20.53
C ILE A 268 -6.09 -3.41 22.02
N SER A 269 -5.46 -2.59 22.85
CA SER A 269 -5.60 -2.64 24.31
C SER A 269 -7.05 -2.46 24.75
N VAL A 270 -7.80 -1.58 24.10
CA VAL A 270 -9.22 -1.34 24.40
C VAL A 270 -10.13 -2.50 23.96
N LYS A 271 -9.75 -3.25 22.92
CA LYS A 271 -10.63 -4.24 22.26
C LYS A 271 -10.34 -5.69 22.65
N VAL A 272 -9.13 -5.98 23.11
CA VAL A 272 -8.65 -7.36 23.29
C VAL A 272 -8.10 -7.52 24.71
N THR A 273 -8.56 -8.55 25.40
CA THR A 273 -7.92 -9.01 26.64
C THR A 273 -6.59 -9.66 26.27
N MET A 274 -5.49 -8.95 26.51
CA MET A 274 -4.14 -9.42 26.18
C MET A 274 -3.57 -10.27 27.32
N GLU A 275 -2.80 -11.30 26.98
CA GLU A 275 -2.02 -12.06 27.96
C GLU A 275 -0.91 -11.20 28.58
N ASP A 276 -0.61 -11.42 29.86
CA ASP A 276 0.41 -10.66 30.59
C ASP A 276 1.79 -10.72 29.92
N THR A 277 2.13 -11.86 29.31
CA THR A 277 3.39 -12.05 28.57
C THR A 277 3.48 -11.10 27.37
N PHE A 278 2.37 -10.91 26.65
CA PHE A 278 2.27 -10.00 25.53
C PHE A 278 2.33 -8.54 25.96
N VAL A 279 1.59 -8.18 27.02
CA VAL A 279 1.61 -6.86 27.65
C VAL A 279 3.03 -6.48 28.08
N ASN A 280 3.70 -7.37 28.80
CA ASN A 280 5.06 -7.14 29.29
C ASN A 280 6.08 -6.99 28.15
N SER A 281 5.90 -7.75 27.06
CA SER A 281 6.73 -7.64 25.86
C SER A 281 6.57 -6.26 25.19
N LEU A 282 5.34 -5.80 24.98
CA LEU A 282 5.06 -4.48 24.41
C LEU A 282 5.55 -3.36 25.33
N ALA A 283 5.24 -3.41 26.62
CA ALA A 283 5.67 -2.41 27.60
C ALA A 283 7.20 -2.29 27.64
N SER A 284 7.91 -3.42 27.70
CA SER A 284 9.38 -3.46 27.65
C SER A 284 9.93 -2.81 26.38
N GLN A 285 9.30 -3.06 25.22
CA GLN A 285 9.74 -2.49 23.95
C GLN A 285 9.48 -0.99 23.87
N ILE A 286 8.34 -0.50 24.38
CA ILE A 286 8.02 0.93 24.44
C ILE A 286 9.01 1.64 25.37
N ILE A 287 9.25 1.13 26.58
CA ILE A 287 10.19 1.72 27.55
C ILE A 287 11.60 1.83 26.94
N LYS A 288 12.10 0.78 26.29
CA LYS A 288 13.43 0.77 25.64
C LYS A 288 13.56 1.77 24.49
N THR A 289 12.44 2.19 23.90
CA THR A 289 12.45 3.06 22.71
C THR A 289 11.92 4.46 22.99
N LEU A 290 11.29 4.69 24.14
CA LEU A 290 10.60 5.92 24.52
C LEU A 290 11.48 7.17 24.37
N THR A 291 12.71 7.11 24.86
CA THR A 291 13.65 8.24 24.83
C THR A 291 14.27 8.50 23.45
N LYS A 292 14.10 7.59 22.49
CA LYS A 292 14.68 7.75 21.14
C LYS A 292 14.00 8.84 20.31
N ILE A 293 12.76 9.20 20.63
CA ILE A 293 12.01 10.25 19.93
C ILE A 293 11.40 11.17 20.99
N PRO A 294 12.10 12.25 21.40
CA PRO A 294 11.66 13.12 22.49
C PRO A 294 10.27 13.72 22.31
N SER A 295 9.88 14.02 21.07
CA SER A 295 8.56 14.58 20.75
C SER A 295 7.39 13.63 21.06
N LEU A 296 7.63 12.32 21.20
CA LEU A 296 6.60 11.30 21.43
C LEU A 296 6.64 10.71 22.85
N ILE A 297 7.36 11.32 23.80
CA ILE A 297 7.43 10.80 25.17
C ILE A 297 6.04 10.75 25.81
N GLN A 298 5.26 11.84 25.67
CA GLN A 298 3.88 11.91 26.20
C GLN A 298 3.00 10.82 25.58
N ASP A 299 3.03 10.67 24.25
CA ASP A 299 2.23 9.66 23.54
C ASP A 299 2.65 8.23 23.92
N GLY A 300 3.95 7.98 24.08
CA GLY A 300 4.48 6.69 24.50
C GLY A 300 4.10 6.33 25.94
N LEU A 301 4.08 7.31 26.85
CA LEU A 301 3.57 7.13 28.22
C LEU A 301 2.07 6.85 28.22
N GLY A 302 1.28 7.59 27.42
CA GLY A 302 -0.14 7.34 27.24
C GLY A 302 -0.42 5.91 26.72
N CYS A 303 0.38 5.44 25.76
CA CYS A 303 0.33 4.08 25.27
C CYS A 303 0.65 3.04 26.35
N LEU A 304 1.66 3.27 27.19
CA LEU A 304 1.97 2.40 28.32
C LEU A 304 0.80 2.30 29.31
N ILE A 305 0.19 3.44 29.66
CA ILE A 305 -0.98 3.48 30.54
C ILE A 305 -2.14 2.68 29.94
N ALA A 306 -2.40 2.82 28.63
CA ALA A 306 -3.46 2.08 27.96
C ALA A 306 -3.26 0.56 28.04
N ILE A 307 -2.03 0.06 27.86
CA ILE A 307 -1.77 -1.39 27.93
C ILE A 307 -1.86 -1.90 29.38
N SER A 308 -1.42 -1.11 30.37
CA SER A 308 -1.38 -1.52 31.79
C SER A 308 -2.71 -1.38 32.54
N SER A 309 -3.57 -0.43 32.16
CA SER A 309 -4.86 -0.21 32.82
C SER A 309 -5.89 -1.32 32.56
N LEU A 310 -5.69 -2.10 31.49
CA LEU A 310 -6.59 -3.18 31.10
C LEU A 310 -6.17 -4.57 31.63
N SER A 311 -4.92 -4.76 32.03
CA SER A 311 -4.49 -5.98 32.74
C SER A 311 -4.98 -6.01 34.19
N SER A 312 -5.21 -4.84 34.79
CA SER A 312 -5.66 -4.70 36.18
C SER A 312 -7.17 -4.92 36.36
N SER A 313 -7.99 -4.72 35.33
CA SER A 313 -9.42 -5.08 35.34
C SER A 313 -9.68 -6.59 35.46
N ALA A 314 -8.71 -7.45 35.14
CA ALA A 314 -8.82 -8.90 35.33
C ALA A 314 -8.58 -9.34 36.79
N LEU A 315 -7.89 -8.53 37.60
CA LEU A 315 -7.59 -8.85 39.01
C LEU A 315 -8.74 -8.53 39.97
N HIS A 316 -9.69 -7.67 39.58
CA HIS A 316 -10.85 -7.30 40.40
C HIS A 316 -12.13 -8.12 40.14
N ALA A 317 -12.08 -9.08 39.21
CA ALA A 317 -13.21 -9.97 38.90
C ALA A 317 -13.11 -11.37 39.55
N SER A 318 -12.40 -11.50 40.67
CA SER A 318 -12.57 -12.66 41.56
C SER A 318 -13.67 -12.32 42.58
N PRO A 319 -14.78 -13.09 42.65
CA PRO A 319 -15.75 -12.92 43.72
C PRO A 319 -15.10 -13.42 45.01
N SER A 320 -14.50 -12.48 45.74
CA SER A 320 -14.23 -12.61 47.16
C SER A 320 -15.55 -12.82 47.90
N GLY A 321 -15.86 -14.05 48.27
CA GLY A 321 -16.78 -14.34 49.38
C GLY A 321 -17.92 -15.29 49.08
N CYS A 322 -17.78 -16.54 49.53
CA CYS A 322 -18.73 -17.16 50.46
C CYS A 322 -18.07 -18.36 51.15
N LEU A 323 -17.19 -18.06 52.10
CA LEU A 323 -16.92 -18.93 53.24
C LEU A 323 -17.64 -18.30 54.43
N HIS A 324 -18.82 -18.82 54.77
CA HIS A 324 -19.34 -18.78 56.13
C HIS A 324 -20.39 -19.86 56.34
N ARG A 325 -19.99 -20.84 57.18
CA ARG A 325 -20.75 -21.79 58.02
C ARG A 325 -21.84 -22.64 57.39
#